data_AF-A0A6A4N9L8-F1
#
_entry.id   AF-A0A6A4N9L8-F1
#
_cell.length_a   1.000
_cell.length_b   1.000
_cell.length_c   1.000
_cell.angle_alpha   90.00
_cell.angle_beta   90.00
_cell.angle_gamma   90.00
#
_symmetry.space_group_name_H-M   'P 1'
#
loop_
_entity.id
_entity.type
_entity.pdbx_description
1 polymer ?
#
loop_
_entity_poly.entity_id
_entity_poly.type
_entity_poly.pdbx_seq_one_letter_code
_entity_poly.pdbx_strand_id
1 'polypeptide(L)'
;MKFHLVVLKLHEAIMREDSTEFEDGIILQEFRKGFTLGDRLLRPSMVKVSAGPGPAKPEQEAPLEEQVTSEISEASVENENNTEAESA
;
A
#
# COMPACT_ATOMS: atom_id res chain seq x y z
N MET A 1 -8.52 16.12 -8.18
CA MET A 1 -8.05 14.89 -8.86
C MET A 1 -8.82 13.74 -8.25
N LYS A 2 -9.65 13.01 -9.02
CA LYS A 2 -10.45 11.90 -8.50
C LYS A 2 -9.59 10.63 -8.51
N PHE A 3 -9.12 10.20 -7.33
CA PHE A 3 -8.56 8.85 -7.12
C PHE A 3 -9.71 7.83 -7.08
N HIS A 4 -10.58 7.85 -8.08
CA HIS A 4 -11.60 6.84 -8.22
C HIS A 4 -11.00 5.65 -8.98
N LEU A 5 -11.12 4.47 -8.38
CA LEU A 5 -11.08 3.18 -9.06
C LEU A 5 -9.69 2.54 -9.30
N VAL A 6 -8.95 2.30 -8.21
CA VAL A 6 -7.85 1.29 -8.22
C VAL A 6 -8.40 -0.16 -8.20
N VAL A 7 -9.72 -0.34 -8.16
CA VAL A 7 -10.41 -1.64 -8.39
C VAL A 7 -10.43 -2.03 -9.88
N LEU A 8 -9.54 -1.48 -10.70
CA LEU A 8 -9.35 -1.89 -12.08
C LEU A 8 -8.30 -3.00 -12.16
N LYS A 9 -8.73 -4.14 -12.69
CA LYS A 9 -7.97 -5.35 -13.10
C LYS A 9 -7.03 -6.00 -12.06
N LEU A 10 -6.25 -5.26 -11.29
CA LEU A 10 -5.21 -5.80 -10.39
C LEU A 10 -5.69 -6.03 -8.96
N HIS A 11 -6.76 -5.39 -8.53
CA HIS A 11 -7.30 -5.49 -7.18
C HIS A 11 -8.76 -5.94 -7.21
N GLU A 12 -9.11 -6.84 -6.30
CA GLU A 12 -10.46 -7.34 -6.06
C GLU A 12 -10.90 -6.94 -4.65
N ALA A 13 -11.93 -6.10 -4.57
CA ALA A 13 -12.48 -5.64 -3.30
C ALA A 13 -13.42 -6.70 -2.72
N ILE A 14 -12.97 -7.39 -1.67
CA ILE A 14 -13.74 -8.45 -1.00
C ILE A 14 -14.51 -7.95 0.22
N MET A 15 -14.14 -6.79 0.76
CA MET A 15 -14.75 -6.17 1.94
C MET A 15 -14.82 -4.65 1.78
N ARG A 16 -15.82 -4.05 2.41
CA ARG A 16 -15.95 -2.59 2.52
C ARG A 16 -16.10 -2.18 3.98
N GLU A 17 -15.50 -1.06 4.34
CA GLU A 17 -15.58 -0.49 5.69
C GLU A 17 -15.83 1.01 5.59
N ASP A 18 -16.69 1.54 6.46
CA ASP A 18 -16.98 2.96 6.51
C ASP A 18 -15.76 3.69 7.08
N SER A 19 -15.31 4.76 6.42
CA SER A 19 -14.17 5.55 6.88
C SER A 19 -14.46 7.03 6.70
N THR A 20 -14.29 7.81 7.75
CA THR A 20 -14.35 9.28 7.71
C THR A 20 -13.06 9.91 7.20
N GLU A 21 -11.98 9.13 7.14
CA GLU A 21 -10.65 9.56 6.73
C GLU A 21 -10.43 9.40 5.22
N PHE A 22 -10.98 8.31 4.65
CA PHE A 22 -10.74 7.94 3.25
C PHE A 22 -12.04 7.94 2.44
N GLU A 23 -12.00 8.55 1.25
CA GLU A 23 -13.12 8.55 0.28
C GLU A 23 -13.49 7.13 -0.18
N ASP A 24 -14.68 6.99 -0.79
CA ASP A 24 -15.15 5.72 -1.36
C ASP A 24 -14.18 5.18 -2.40
N GLY A 25 -13.89 3.88 -2.31
CA GLY A 25 -13.03 3.16 -3.24
C GLY A 25 -11.53 3.21 -2.94
N ILE A 26 -11.10 3.86 -1.84
CA ILE A 26 -9.70 3.82 -1.39
C ILE A 26 -9.39 2.48 -0.72
N ILE A 27 -8.23 1.89 -1.01
CA ILE A 27 -7.79 0.64 -0.37
C ILE A 27 -7.33 0.94 1.06
N LEU A 28 -7.97 0.31 2.03
CA LEU A 28 -7.62 0.43 3.45
C LEU A 28 -6.60 -0.63 3.88
N GLN A 29 -6.77 -1.86 3.39
CA GLN A 29 -5.93 -2.98 3.78
C GLN A 29 -5.88 -4.06 2.70
N GLU A 30 -4.68 -4.61 2.48
CA GLU A 30 -4.49 -5.80 1.64
C GLU A 30 -4.56 -7.07 2.48
N PHE A 31 -5.47 -7.97 2.10
CA PHE A 31 -5.65 -9.26 2.76
C PHE A 31 -4.74 -10.32 2.16
N ARG A 32 -4.65 -10.33 0.82
CA ARG A 32 -3.81 -11.29 0.08
C ARG A 32 -3.22 -10.60 -1.14
N LYS A 33 -1.89 -10.68 -1.24
CA LYS A 33 -1.12 -10.13 -2.36
C LYS A 33 -1.53 -10.71 -3.71
N GLY A 34 -1.70 -9.87 -4.71
CA GLY A 34 -1.87 -10.24 -6.11
C GLY A 34 -0.53 -10.50 -6.77
N PHE A 35 -0.55 -11.13 -7.93
CA PHE A 35 0.65 -11.39 -8.73
C PHE A 35 0.37 -11.21 -10.21
N THR A 36 1.35 -10.65 -10.91
CA THR A 36 1.43 -10.57 -12.37
C THR A 36 2.68 -11.30 -12.86
N LEU A 37 2.61 -11.86 -14.06
CA LEU A 37 3.73 -12.48 -14.75
C LEU A 37 3.89 -11.81 -16.11
N GLY A 38 4.83 -10.86 -16.20
CA GLY A 38 4.90 -9.93 -17.32
C GLY A 38 3.58 -9.16 -17.43
N ASP A 39 2.97 -9.17 -18.61
CA ASP A 39 1.70 -8.49 -18.89
C ASP A 39 0.46 -9.31 -18.49
N ARG A 40 0.65 -10.53 -17.97
CA ARG A 40 -0.45 -11.42 -17.59
C ARG A 40 -0.77 -11.32 -16.09
N LEU A 41 -2.01 -11.00 -15.77
CA LEU A 41 -2.53 -11.11 -14.40
C LEU A 41 -2.69 -12.59 -14.02
N LEU A 42 -2.00 -13.04 -12.99
CA LEU A 42 -2.16 -14.40 -12.44
C LEU A 42 -3.28 -14.44 -11.41
N ARG A 43 -3.29 -13.45 -10.52
CA ARG A 43 -4.31 -13.30 -9.48
C ARG A 43 -4.38 -11.83 -9.03
N PRO A 44 -5.57 -11.24 -8.88
CA PRO A 44 -5.69 -9.93 -8.28
C PRO A 44 -5.33 -9.95 -6.78
N SER A 45 -4.91 -8.82 -6.24
CA SER A 45 -4.82 -8.61 -4.80
C SER A 45 -6.21 -8.55 -4.21
N MET A 46 -6.46 -9.28 -3.12
CA MET A 46 -7.71 -9.14 -2.38
C MET A 46 -7.55 -8.08 -1.31
N VAL A 47 -8.43 -7.09 -1.35
CA VAL A 47 -8.33 -5.88 -0.55
C VAL A 47 -9.66 -5.56 0.14
N LYS A 48 -9.56 -4.81 1.24
CA LYS A 48 -10.68 -4.07 1.83
C LYS A 48 -10.60 -2.63 1.37
N VAL A 49 -11.74 -2.08 0.95
CA VAL A 49 -11.86 -0.70 0.49
C VAL A 49 -12.73 0.13 1.43
N SER A 50 -12.49 1.44 1.45
CA SER A 50 -13.36 2.40 2.11
C SER A 50 -14.68 2.52 1.34
N ALA A 51 -15.79 2.59 2.08
CA ALA A 51 -17.09 3.00 1.55
C ALA A 51 -17.28 4.54 1.53
N GLY A 52 -16.25 5.28 1.95
CA GLY A 52 -16.27 6.71 2.15
C GLY A 52 -16.97 7.12 3.45
N PRO A 53 -16.89 8.42 3.80
CA PRO A 53 -17.90 9.00 4.66
C PRO A 53 -19.19 8.91 3.85
N GLY A 54 -20.10 8.03 4.26
CA GLY A 54 -21.36 7.76 3.54
C GLY A 54 -22.12 9.04 3.15
N PRO A 55 -23.14 8.95 2.29
CA PRO A 55 -23.83 10.12 1.75
C PRO A 55 -24.21 11.07 2.88
N ALA A 56 -23.58 12.25 2.87
CA ALA A 56 -23.48 13.16 3.99
C ALA A 56 -24.82 13.35 4.72
N LYS A 57 -24.80 13.13 6.03
CA LYS A 57 -25.40 14.12 6.91
C LYS A 57 -24.29 15.17 7.15
N PRO A 58 -24.54 16.46 6.85
CA PRO A 58 -23.49 17.46 6.84
C PRO A 58 -22.95 17.73 8.25
N GLU A 59 -21.67 18.12 8.30
CA GLU A 59 -20.92 18.72 9.44
C GLU A 59 -20.36 17.76 10.51
N GLN A 60 -19.05 17.51 10.50
CA GLN A 60 -18.10 18.15 11.43
C GLN A 60 -16.64 17.69 11.20
N GLU A 61 -15.73 18.61 11.50
CA GLU A 61 -14.34 18.73 11.05
C GLU A 61 -13.37 17.69 11.63
N ALA A 62 -12.32 17.38 10.85
CA ALA A 62 -11.14 16.62 11.27
C ALA A 62 -10.40 17.31 12.44
N PRO A 63 -9.64 16.54 13.23
CA PRO A 63 -8.20 16.84 13.23
C PRO A 63 -7.34 15.69 12.70
N LEU A 64 -6.36 16.13 11.92
CA LEU A 64 -5.18 15.42 11.45
C LEU A 64 -4.34 14.93 12.63
N GLU A 65 -3.86 13.68 12.59
CA GLU A 65 -2.58 13.33 13.19
C GLU A 65 -1.62 12.89 12.09
N GLU A 66 -0.69 13.79 11.77
CA GLU A 66 0.55 13.49 11.09
C GLU A 66 1.38 12.52 11.94
N GLN A 67 1.83 11.41 11.33
CA GLN A 67 3.18 10.92 11.58
C GLN A 67 3.89 10.73 10.24
N VAL A 68 4.62 11.78 9.88
CA VAL A 68 5.49 11.90 8.72
C VAL A 68 6.80 11.15 8.98
N THR A 69 7.14 10.28 8.02
CA THR A 69 8.45 9.89 7.43
C THR A 69 9.71 10.04 8.30
N SER A 70 10.62 9.09 8.36
CA SER A 70 11.56 8.66 7.29
C SER A 70 12.50 7.67 7.99
N GLU A 71 13.05 6.63 7.36
CA GLU A 71 14.39 6.73 6.78
C GLU A 71 14.50 5.86 5.52
N ILE A 72 14.85 6.50 4.41
CA ILE A 72 15.59 5.89 3.31
C ILE A 72 16.85 6.73 3.19
N SER A 73 18.02 6.12 3.40
CA SER A 73 19.27 6.61 2.81
C SER A 73 20.21 5.43 2.57
N GLU A 74 20.55 5.31 1.30
CA GLU A 74 21.46 4.37 0.66
C GLU A 74 22.90 4.52 1.18
N ALA A 75 23.66 3.43 1.17
CA ALA A 75 25.11 3.50 0.94
C ALA A 75 25.65 2.16 0.45
N SER A 76 25.93 2.08 -0.85
CA SER A 76 26.93 1.18 -1.40
C SER A 76 28.30 1.53 -0.82
N VAL A 77 29.04 0.55 -0.28
CA VAL A 77 30.50 0.61 -0.22
C VAL A 77 31.02 -0.75 -0.66
N GLU A 78 31.62 -0.77 -1.85
CA GLU A 78 32.56 -1.77 -2.30
C GLU A 78 33.80 -1.72 -1.39
N ASN A 79 34.29 -2.86 -0.91
CA ASN A 79 35.74 -3.03 -0.83
C ASN A 79 36.13 -4.50 -0.91
N GLU A 80 37.01 -4.77 -1.88
CA GLU A 80 37.67 -6.04 -2.14
C GLU A 80 38.81 -6.31 -1.12
N ASN A 81 39.30 -7.56 -1.15
CA ASN A 81 40.65 -8.00 -0.72
C ASN A 81 40.92 -8.06 0.81
N ASN A 82 41.58 -9.07 1.39
CA ASN A 82 42.37 -10.19 0.86
C ASN A 82 42.66 -11.24 1.96
N THR A 83 43.07 -12.44 1.53
CA THR A 83 44.04 -13.39 2.15
C THR A 83 43.76 -14.08 3.51
N GLU A 84 43.52 -15.40 3.41
CA GLU A 84 44.47 -16.48 3.80
C GLU A 84 45.08 -16.46 5.21
N ALA A 85 44.73 -17.47 6.03
CA ALA A 85 45.62 -18.05 7.01
C ALA A 85 45.21 -19.50 7.32
N GLU A 86 46.03 -20.44 6.83
CA GLU A 86 46.16 -21.80 7.35
C GLU A 86 46.57 -21.82 8.83
N SER A 87 46.37 -23.00 9.44
CA SER A 87 47.16 -23.61 10.53
C SER A 87 46.57 -23.56 11.95
N ALA A 88 46.09 -24.72 12.41
CA ALA A 88 46.78 -25.52 13.44
C ALA A 88 46.25 -26.96 13.44
#